data_AF-A0AAJ2W3R3-F1
#
_entry.id   AF-A0AAJ2W3R3-F1
#
_cell.length_a   1.000
_cell.length_b   1.000
_cell.length_c   1.000
_cell.angle_alpha   90.00
_cell.angle_beta   90.00
_cell.angle_gamma   90.00
#
_symmetry.space_group_name_H-M   'P 1'
#
loop_
_entity.id
_entity.type
_entity.pdbx_description
1 polymer ?
#
loop_
_entity_poly.entity_id
_entity_poly.type
_entity_poly.pdbx_seq_one_letter_code
_entity_poly.pdbx_strand_id
1 'polypeptide(L)'
;MTGSHFMNPSGLHNSLMHTTARDIARLGVAALGYPAMLDAWGKPNYLMNVAGPNARPFTIISSITMLTNGDYDVLGGKTGTLGGFGYNLLLYTSAPNGNRLVSVVIQAPTDAARYSDMRALLESIRIGHQWPLLFPMAMK
;
A
#
# COMPACT_ATOMS: atom_id res chain seq x y z
N MET A 1 -13.34 -9.57 8.43
CA MET A 1 -12.95 -9.95 7.06
C MET A 1 -13.65 -11.26 6.77
N THR A 2 -14.54 -11.32 5.78
CA THR A 2 -15.44 -12.45 5.54
C THR A 2 -15.27 -13.09 4.16
N GLY A 3 -14.48 -12.46 3.28
CA GLY A 3 -14.13 -12.96 1.95
C GLY A 3 -12.63 -13.24 1.80
N SER A 4 -11.95 -13.57 2.90
CA SER A 4 -10.53 -13.88 2.92
C SER A 4 -10.24 -15.19 3.63
N HIS A 5 -9.34 -15.99 3.06
CA HIS A 5 -8.80 -17.21 3.66
C HIS A 5 -7.30 -17.27 3.36
N PHE A 6 -6.46 -17.31 4.40
CA PHE A 6 -5.00 -17.28 4.26
C PHE A 6 -4.40 -18.63 4.61
N MET A 7 -3.65 -19.21 3.67
CA MET A 7 -3.01 -20.52 3.82
C MET A 7 -1.53 -20.43 4.20
N ASN A 8 -0.92 -19.25 4.06
CA ASN A 8 0.48 -19.00 4.38
C ASN A 8 0.71 -17.49 4.60
N PRO A 9 1.80 -17.10 5.28
CA PRO A 9 2.11 -15.70 5.55
C PRO A 9 2.81 -14.96 4.40
N SER A 10 3.33 -15.67 3.40
CA SER A 10 4.14 -15.08 2.32
C SER A 10 3.33 -14.59 1.12
N GLY A 11 2.10 -15.08 0.96
CA GLY A 11 1.28 -14.84 -0.23
C GLY A 11 1.66 -15.71 -1.43
N LEU A 12 2.50 -16.73 -1.24
CA LEU A 12 2.76 -17.73 -2.27
C LEU A 12 1.46 -18.47 -2.62
N HIS A 13 1.33 -18.86 -3.88
CA HIS A 13 0.11 -19.46 -4.40
C HIS A 13 -0.34 -20.67 -3.59
N ASN A 14 -1.62 -20.70 -3.26
CA ASN A 14 -2.31 -21.87 -2.74
C ASN A 14 -3.75 -21.80 -3.24
N SER A 15 -4.29 -22.91 -3.73
CA SER A 15 -5.63 -22.97 -4.34
C SER A 15 -6.76 -22.61 -3.37
N LEU A 16 -6.55 -22.75 -2.06
CA LEU A 16 -7.53 -22.37 -1.03
C LEU A 16 -7.35 -20.94 -0.53
N MET A 17 -6.25 -20.27 -0.90
CA MET A 17 -5.98 -18.90 -0.50
C MET A 17 -6.72 -17.91 -1.41
N HIS A 18 -7.53 -17.04 -0.82
CA HIS A 18 -8.24 -15.99 -1.53
C HIS A 18 -8.50 -14.78 -0.64
N THR A 19 -8.82 -13.65 -1.26
CA THR A 19 -9.16 -12.39 -0.58
C THR A 19 -10.00 -11.50 -1.49
N THR A 20 -10.46 -10.36 -0.98
CA THR A 20 -11.16 -9.31 -1.75
C THR A 20 -10.49 -7.95 -1.59
N ALA A 21 -10.74 -7.02 -2.51
CA ALA A 21 -10.27 -5.63 -2.39
C ALA A 21 -10.73 -4.98 -1.09
N ARG A 22 -11.99 -5.21 -0.69
CA ARG A 22 -12.57 -4.70 0.55
C ARG A 22 -11.84 -5.23 1.79
N ASP A 23 -11.57 -6.53 1.86
CA ASP A 23 -10.92 -7.10 3.04
C ASP A 23 -9.42 -6.76 3.10
N ILE A 24 -8.74 -6.62 1.96
CA ILE A 24 -7.38 -6.06 1.92
C ILE A 24 -7.35 -4.59 2.34
N ALA A 25 -8.35 -3.78 1.95
CA ALA A 25 -8.45 -2.39 2.42
C ALA A 25 -8.63 -2.32 3.94
N ARG A 26 -9.48 -3.19 4.53
CA ARG A 26 -9.64 -3.30 5.99
C ARG A 26 -8.35 -3.72 6.67
N LEU A 27 -7.63 -4.70 6.11
CA LEU A 27 -6.32 -5.12 6.62
C LEU A 27 -5.30 -3.97 6.56
N GLY A 28 -5.30 -3.21 5.46
CA GLY A 28 -4.48 -2.01 5.30
C GLY A 28 -4.77 -0.97 6.37
N VAL A 29 -6.03 -0.67 6.63
CA VAL A 29 -6.44 0.25 7.71
C VAL A 29 -5.98 -0.26 9.07
N ALA A 30 -6.14 -1.56 9.35
CA ALA A 30 -5.66 -2.15 10.61
C ALA A 30 -4.13 -2.05 10.75
N ALA A 31 -3.38 -2.20 9.65
CA ALA A 31 -1.92 -2.08 9.65
C ALA A 31 -1.44 -0.66 10.03
N LEU A 32 -2.23 0.38 9.77
CA LEU A 32 -1.92 1.76 10.20
C LEU A 32 -1.88 1.94 11.71
N GLY A 33 -2.52 1.03 12.47
CA GLY A 33 -2.42 0.99 13.93
C GLY A 33 -1.03 0.59 14.44
N TYR A 34 -0.12 0.17 13.55
CA TYR A 34 1.24 -0.25 13.88
C TYR A 34 2.24 0.73 13.28
N PRO A 35 2.79 1.69 14.05
CA PRO A 35 3.73 2.70 13.53
C PRO A 35 4.93 2.12 12.79
N ALA A 36 5.42 0.95 13.21
CA ALA A 36 6.52 0.24 12.56
C ALA A 36 6.20 -0.20 11.12
N MET A 37 4.93 -0.48 10.79
CA MET A 37 4.52 -0.80 9.42
C MET A 37 4.65 0.42 8.51
N LEU A 38 4.21 1.59 8.99
CA LEU A 38 4.34 2.83 8.22
C LEU A 38 5.81 3.24 8.02
N ASP A 39 6.63 3.13 9.06
CA ASP A 39 8.06 3.38 8.95
C ASP A 39 8.73 2.43 7.94
N ALA A 40 8.37 1.15 7.95
CA ALA A 40 8.91 0.18 6.99
C ALA A 40 8.41 0.43 5.56
N TRP A 41 7.11 0.65 5.36
CA TRP A 41 6.51 0.80 4.03
C TRP A 41 6.90 2.10 3.33
N GLY A 42 7.20 3.17 4.08
CA GLY A 42 7.59 4.47 3.54
C GLY A 42 9.07 4.57 3.14
N LYS A 43 9.89 3.57 3.45
CA LYS A 43 11.31 3.59 3.09
C LYS A 43 11.50 3.22 1.62
N PRO A 44 12.14 4.09 0.80
CA PRO A 44 12.43 3.74 -0.60
C PRO A 44 13.51 2.65 -0.70
N ASN A 45 14.38 2.56 0.30
CA ASN A 45 15.38 1.52 0.42
C ASN A 45 15.77 1.28 1.88
N TYR A 46 16.41 0.15 2.14
CA TYR A 46 16.99 -0.20 3.43
C TYR A 46 18.33 -0.91 3.25
N LEU A 47 19.38 -0.38 3.85
CA LEU A 47 20.69 -1.02 3.89
C LEU A 47 20.72 -2.07 5.01
N MET A 48 20.72 -3.33 4.62
CA MET A 48 20.85 -4.46 5.54
C MET A 48 22.30 -4.96 5.55
N ASN A 49 22.82 -5.25 6.74
CA ASN A 49 24.11 -5.92 6.88
C ASN A 49 23.88 -7.41 7.08
N VAL A 50 24.23 -8.22 6.07
CA VAL A 50 24.16 -9.68 6.15
C VAL A 50 25.31 -10.15 7.03
N ALA A 51 25.01 -10.97 8.04
CA ALA A 51 25.99 -11.59 8.92
C ALA A 51 26.40 -13.00 8.43
N GLY A 52 27.46 -13.55 9.02
CA GLY A 52 27.95 -14.90 8.75
C GLY A 52 29.14 -14.95 7.77
N PRO A 53 29.49 -16.13 7.23
CA PRO A 53 30.70 -16.32 6.42
C PRO A 53 30.77 -15.45 5.15
N ASN A 54 29.61 -15.02 4.63
CA ASN A 54 29.48 -14.15 3.47
C ASN A 54 28.98 -12.76 3.86
N ALA A 55 29.51 -12.21 4.97
CA ALA A 55 29.09 -10.92 5.49
C ALA A 55 29.25 -9.81 4.44
N ARG A 56 28.17 -9.08 4.18
CA ARG A 56 28.16 -8.03 3.17
C ARG A 56 26.99 -7.06 3.40
N PRO A 57 27.13 -5.79 3.00
CA PRO A 57 25.98 -4.92 2.84
C PRO A 57 25.09 -5.43 1.71
N PHE A 58 23.77 -5.28 1.88
CA PHE A 58 22.76 -5.55 0.86
C PHE A 58 21.66 -4.50 0.95
N THR A 59 21.47 -3.75 -0.13
CA THR A 59 20.40 -2.73 -0.19
C THR A 59 19.13 -3.37 -0.70
N ILE A 60 18.09 -3.37 0.14
CA ILE A 60 16.73 -3.71 -0.25
C ILE A 60 16.10 -2.46 -0.86
N ILE A 61 15.55 -2.58 -2.07
CA ILE A 61 14.85 -1.48 -2.76
C ILE A 61 13.35 -1.75 -2.69
N SER A 62 12.57 -0.74 -2.30
CA SER A 62 11.12 -0.85 -2.30
C SER A 62 10.59 -0.97 -3.73
N SER A 63 9.65 -1.89 -3.93
CA SER A 63 8.93 -2.02 -5.20
C SER A 63 7.80 -0.99 -5.37
N ILE A 64 7.52 -0.18 -4.35
CA ILE A 64 6.49 0.84 -4.40
C ILE A 64 7.04 2.06 -5.12
N THR A 65 6.37 2.43 -6.21
CA THR A 65 6.62 3.72 -6.86
C THR A 65 5.96 4.80 -6.00
N MET A 66 6.76 5.68 -5.42
CA MET A 66 6.27 6.85 -4.70
C MET A 66 5.64 7.79 -5.73
N LEU A 67 4.31 7.85 -5.73
CA LEU A 67 3.55 8.76 -6.59
C LEU A 67 3.21 10.01 -5.79
N THR A 68 3.40 11.17 -6.42
CA THR A 68 2.78 12.43 -6.00
C THR A 68 1.75 12.80 -7.06
N ASN A 69 0.51 13.05 -6.65
CA ASN A 69 -0.56 13.50 -7.53
C ASN A 69 -1.27 14.71 -6.92
N GLY A 70 -0.70 15.91 -7.11
CA GLY A 70 -1.23 17.13 -6.52
C GLY A 70 -1.24 17.06 -5.00
N ASP A 71 -2.43 17.04 -4.39
CA ASP A 71 -2.62 17.03 -2.94
C ASP A 71 -2.48 15.64 -2.27
N TYR A 72 -2.03 14.64 -3.03
CA TYR A 72 -1.90 13.26 -2.56
C TYR A 72 -0.46 12.77 -2.69
N ASP A 73 0.15 12.44 -1.56
CA ASP A 73 1.48 11.80 -1.52
C ASP A 73 1.40 10.37 -1.01
N VAL A 74 1.95 9.44 -1.78
CA VAL A 74 2.13 8.05 -1.35
C VAL A 74 3.11 8.03 -0.18
N LEU A 75 2.68 7.41 0.92
CA LEU A 75 3.47 7.26 2.14
C LEU A 75 4.03 5.84 2.30
N GLY A 76 3.61 4.91 1.44
CA GLY A 76 4.04 3.53 1.43
C GLY A 76 2.95 2.61 0.89
N GLY A 77 3.19 1.31 0.94
CA GLY A 77 2.21 0.32 0.51
C GLY A 77 2.80 -1.06 0.28
N LYS A 78 2.06 -1.88 -0.46
CA LYS A 78 2.47 -3.22 -0.84
C LYS A 78 2.09 -3.55 -2.28
N THR A 79 3.08 -4.04 -3.03
CA THR A 79 2.89 -4.68 -4.33
C THR A 79 2.65 -6.17 -4.16
N GLY A 80 1.88 -6.79 -5.05
CA GLY A 80 1.79 -8.24 -5.16
C GLY A 80 1.68 -8.64 -6.62
N THR A 81 2.36 -9.72 -7.01
CA THR A 81 2.27 -10.25 -8.36
C THR A 81 2.17 -11.76 -8.25
N LEU A 82 1.13 -12.32 -8.86
CA LEU A 82 1.00 -13.76 -9.02
C LEU A 82 0.95 -14.05 -10.52
N GLY A 83 2.00 -14.68 -11.05
CA GLY A 83 2.17 -14.91 -12.48
C GLY A 83 0.97 -15.63 -13.08
N GLY A 84 0.34 -15.04 -14.10
CA GLY A 84 -0.89 -15.55 -14.73
C GLY A 84 -2.21 -15.15 -14.04
N PHE A 85 -2.17 -14.54 -12.85
CA PHE A 85 -3.36 -14.16 -12.08
C PHE A 85 -3.52 -12.64 -11.89
N GLY A 86 -2.44 -11.88 -12.02
CA GLY A 86 -2.47 -10.42 -12.13
C GLY A 86 -1.56 -9.68 -11.14
N TYR A 87 -1.63 -8.36 -11.24
CA TYR A 87 -0.83 -7.40 -10.50
C TYR A 87 -1.70 -6.64 -9.51
N ASN A 88 -1.27 -6.63 -8.26
CA ASN A 88 -2.01 -6.08 -7.13
C ASN A 88 -1.23 -4.93 -6.50
N LEU A 89 -1.95 -3.98 -5.92
CA LEU A 89 -1.38 -2.81 -5.25
C LEU A 89 -2.26 -2.39 -4.08
N LEU A 90 -1.65 -2.19 -2.92
CA LEU A 90 -2.21 -1.42 -1.82
C LEU A 90 -1.32 -0.20 -1.63
N LEU A 91 -1.89 1.01 -1.59
CA LEU A 91 -1.18 2.23 -1.22
C LEU A 91 -1.81 2.86 0.01
N TYR A 92 -0.94 3.40 0.86
CA TYR A 92 -1.29 4.35 1.89
C TYR A 92 -0.89 5.75 1.40
N THR A 93 -1.84 6.66 1.37
CA THR A 93 -1.67 7.97 0.75
C THR A 93 -2.11 9.05 1.73
N SER A 94 -1.31 10.10 1.85
CA SER A 94 -1.76 11.35 2.46
C SER A 94 -2.81 12.01 1.57
N ALA A 95 -3.73 12.74 2.20
CA ALA A 95 -4.77 13.49 1.53
C ALA A 95 -4.93 14.87 2.20
N PRO A 96 -5.63 15.82 1.57
CA PRO A 96 -5.88 17.15 2.13
C PRO A 96 -6.38 17.14 3.58
N ASN A 97 -6.10 18.22 4.30
CA ASN A 97 -6.54 18.45 5.68
C ASN A 97 -6.11 17.31 6.63
N GLY A 98 -4.89 16.79 6.47
CA GLY A 98 -4.34 15.75 7.36
C GLY A 98 -5.02 14.38 7.25
N ASN A 99 -5.91 14.20 6.26
CA ASN A 99 -6.58 12.93 6.04
C ASN A 99 -5.65 11.89 5.42
N ARG A 100 -6.11 10.64 5.44
CA ARG A 100 -5.37 9.49 4.94
C ARG A 100 -6.27 8.55 4.16
N LEU A 101 -5.72 7.93 3.13
CA LEU A 101 -6.40 6.98 2.26
C LEU A 101 -5.66 5.64 2.26
N VAL A 102 -6.45 4.56 2.23
CA VAL A 102 -5.99 3.22 1.86
C VAL A 102 -6.70 2.85 0.57
N SER A 103 -5.94 2.72 -0.51
CA SER A 103 -6.47 2.39 -1.84
C SER A 103 -5.93 1.04 -2.29
N VAL A 104 -6.80 0.22 -2.91
CA VAL A 104 -6.47 -1.16 -3.30
C VAL A 104 -6.89 -1.41 -4.75
N VAL A 105 -5.96 -1.95 -5.53
CA VAL A 105 -6.18 -2.50 -6.88
C VAL A 105 -5.79 -3.98 -6.85
N ILE A 106 -6.63 -4.86 -7.39
CA ILE A 106 -6.36 -6.30 -7.48
C ILE A 106 -6.60 -6.75 -8.93
N GLN A 107 -5.79 -7.70 -9.41
CA GLN A 107 -5.88 -8.35 -10.72
C GLN A 107 -5.75 -7.41 -11.91
N ALA A 108 -4.95 -6.34 -11.79
CA ALA A 108 -4.58 -5.57 -12.97
C ALA A 108 -3.78 -6.45 -13.95
N PRO A 109 -3.93 -6.26 -15.27
CA PRO A 109 -3.32 -7.14 -16.27
C PRO A 109 -1.79 -6.97 -16.38
N THR A 110 -1.26 -5.81 -15.98
CA THR A 110 0.17 -5.50 -16.03
C THR A 110 0.60 -4.68 -14.82
N ASP A 111 1.92 -4.60 -14.60
CA ASP A 111 2.52 -3.72 -13.60
C ASP A 111 2.18 -2.24 -13.86
N ALA A 112 2.25 -1.80 -15.11
CA ALA A 112 1.87 -0.43 -15.47
C ALA A 112 0.38 -0.17 -15.23
N ALA A 113 -0.49 -1.15 -15.53
CA ALA A 113 -1.93 -1.02 -15.35
C ALA A 113 -2.33 -0.82 -13.88
N ARG A 114 -1.74 -1.56 -12.92
CA ARG A 114 -2.08 -1.37 -11.49
C ARG A 114 -1.82 0.06 -11.00
N TYR A 115 -0.76 0.70 -11.51
CA TYR A 115 -0.45 2.09 -11.17
C TYR A 115 -1.32 3.09 -11.95
N SER A 116 -1.68 2.77 -13.20
CA SER A 116 -2.65 3.56 -13.96
C SER A 116 -4.02 3.59 -13.26
N ASP A 117 -4.53 2.42 -12.86
CA ASP A 117 -5.79 2.28 -12.14
C ASP A 117 -5.74 2.99 -10.79
N MET A 118 -4.62 2.88 -10.08
CA MET A 118 -4.41 3.60 -8.82
C MET A 118 -4.45 5.11 -8.99
N ARG A 119 -3.82 5.65 -10.05
CA ARG A 119 -3.91 7.09 -10.36
C ARG A 119 -5.34 7.51 -10.68
N ALA A 120 -6.07 6.71 -11.47
CA ALA A 120 -7.47 6.97 -11.79
C ALA A 120 -8.35 6.98 -10.53
N LEU A 121 -8.14 6.05 -9.59
CA LEU A 121 -8.82 6.04 -8.30
C LEU A 121 -8.54 7.31 -7.50
N LEU A 122 -7.27 7.68 -7.31
CA LEU A 122 -6.91 8.89 -6.56
C LEU A 122 -7.45 10.16 -7.21
N GLU A 123 -7.44 10.23 -8.55
CA GLU A 123 -8.00 11.36 -9.29
C GLU A 123 -9.53 11.46 -9.14
N SER A 124 -10.24 10.32 -9.14
CA SER A 124 -11.69 10.31 -8.90
C SER A 124 -12.06 10.86 -7.52
N ILE A 125 -11.22 10.60 -6.51
CA ILE A 125 -11.38 11.12 -5.16
C ILE A 125 -11.06 12.62 -5.14
N ARG A 126 -9.97 13.04 -5.81
CA ARG A 126 -9.59 14.46 -5.92
C ARG A 126 -10.73 15.32 -6.49
N ILE A 127 -11.43 14.82 -7.51
CA ILE A 127 -12.51 15.56 -8.18
C ILE A 127 -13.82 15.46 -7.38
N GLY A 128 -14.14 14.28 -6.83
CA GLY A 128 -15.47 13.99 -6.29
C GLY A 128 -15.61 14.07 -4.77
N HIS A 129 -14.51 14.08 -4.02
CA HIS A 129 -14.55 14.07 -2.56
C HIS A 129 -14.14 15.41 -1.96
N GLN A 130 -15.00 15.96 -1.12
CA GLN A 130 -14.69 17.15 -0.33
C GLN A 130 -14.17 16.73 1.05
N TRP A 131 -12.90 17.03 1.30
CA TRP A 131 -12.29 16.76 2.59
C TRP A 131 -12.86 17.71 3.65
N PRO A 132 -13.32 17.20 4.81
CA PRO A 132 -13.72 18.08 5.89
C PRO A 132 -12.54 18.96 6.30
N LEU A 133 -12.80 20.24 6.57
CA LEU A 133 -11.80 21.12 7.15
C LEU A 133 -11.45 20.58 8.55
N LEU A 134 -10.15 20.50 8.86
CA LEU A 134 -9.74 20.34 10.25
C LEU A 134 -10.15 21.63 10.96
N PHE A 135 -11.14 21.56 11.84
CA PHE A 135 -11.35 22.64 12.80
C PHE A 135 -10.07 22.75 13.62
N PRO A 136 -9.47 23.94 13.77
CA PRO A 136 -8.32 24.09 14.65
C PRO A 136 -8.73 23.58 16.03
N MET A 137 -8.03 22.56 16.54
CA MET A 137 -8.12 22.22 17.95
C MET A 137 -7.85 23.51 18.69
N ALA A 138 -8.86 24.03 19.38
CA ALA A 138 -8.68 25.14 20.29
C ALA A 138 -7.53 24.75 21.23
N MET A 139 -6.39 25.44 21.10
CA MET A 139 -5.31 25.36 22.07
C MET A 139 -5.94 25.69 23.43
N LYS A 140 -5.97 24.70 24.32
CA LYS A 140 -6.15 24.91 25.75
C LYS A 140 -4.78 25.11 26.37
#